data_AF-A0A351CJU3-F1
#
_entry.id   AF-A0A351CJU3-F1
#
_cell.length_a   1.000
_cell.length_b   1.000
_cell.length_c   1.000
_cell.angle_alpha   90.00
_cell.angle_beta   90.00
_cell.angle_gamma   90.00
#
_symmetry.space_group_name_H-M   'P 1'
#
loop_
_entity.id
_entity.type
_entity.pdbx_description
1 polymer ?
#
loop_
_entity_poly.entity_id
_entity_poly.type
_entity_poly.pdbx_seq_one_letter_code
_entity_poly.pdbx_strand_id
1 'polypeptide(L)'
;MTTAVAPYLIRAYHQWMEDSGLTPHILVNCKDTDVSVPKQFIQDDKIVLNIGTSATSGLDLSNEQITFKARFDGKPFSVVVPAQAVVSIYATESGEGMFFGGQEE
;
A
#
# COMPACT_ATOMS: atom_id res chain seq x y z
N MET A 1 -16.05 -16.80 -9.27
CA MET A 1 -15.05 -15.71 -9.33
C MET A 1 -13.90 -16.11 -8.44
N THR A 2 -12.68 -16.21 -8.98
CA THR A 2 -11.48 -16.48 -8.18
C THR A 2 -11.03 -15.20 -7.51
N THR A 3 -10.70 -15.26 -6.22
CA THR A 3 -10.17 -14.11 -5.47
C THR A 3 -8.79 -13.73 -6.02
N ALA A 4 -8.48 -12.44 -6.10
CA ALA A 4 -7.14 -11.98 -6.48
C ALA A 4 -6.10 -12.47 -5.47
N VAL A 5 -4.92 -12.87 -5.96
CA VAL A 5 -3.81 -13.36 -5.11
C VAL A 5 -3.05 -12.21 -4.46
N ALA A 6 -3.04 -11.03 -5.08
CA ALA A 6 -2.28 -9.86 -4.63
C ALA A 6 -2.50 -9.48 -3.15
N PRO A 7 -3.72 -9.40 -2.60
CA PRO A 7 -3.93 -9.06 -1.17
C PRO A 7 -3.26 -10.05 -0.20
N TYR A 8 -3.22 -11.33 -0.57
CA TYR A 8 -2.57 -12.37 0.24
C TYR A 8 -1.05 -12.22 0.23
N LEU A 9 -0.49 -11.91 -0.95
CA LEU A 9 0.95 -11.69 -1.09
C LEU A 9 1.37 -10.37 -0.44
N ILE A 10 0.55 -9.31 -0.50
CA ILE A 10 0.81 -8.06 0.24
C ILE A 10 0.98 -8.35 1.73
N ARG A 11 0.07 -9.12 2.34
CA ARG A 11 0.21 -9.53 3.75
C ARG A 11 1.46 -10.35 4.01
N ALA A 12 1.77 -11.32 3.15
CA ALA A 12 2.94 -12.17 3.29
C ALA A 12 4.25 -11.36 3.22
N TYR A 13 4.37 -10.46 2.25
CA TYR A 13 5.52 -9.57 2.11
C TYR A 13 5.61 -8.55 3.25
N HIS A 14 4.49 -7.97 3.67
CA HIS A 14 4.44 -7.06 4.81
C HIS A 14 4.98 -7.73 6.08
N GLN A 15 4.47 -8.91 6.42
CA GLN A 15 4.93 -9.67 7.59
C GLN A 15 6.42 -10.02 7.48
N TRP A 16 6.85 -10.52 6.33
CA TRP A 16 8.26 -10.85 6.11
C TRP A 16 9.18 -9.63 6.26
N MET A 17 8.78 -8.47 5.74
CA MET A 17 9.54 -7.22 5.86
C MET A 17 9.64 -6.77 7.32
N GLU A 18 8.54 -6.77 8.07
CA GLU A 18 8.52 -6.40 9.50
C GLU A 18 9.40 -7.36 10.33
N ASP A 19 9.27 -8.67 10.12
CA ASP A 19 10.09 -9.68 10.81
C ASP A 19 11.57 -9.55 10.48
N SER A 20 11.90 -9.03 9.30
CA SER A 20 13.27 -8.78 8.83
C SER A 20 13.80 -7.40 9.25
N GLY A 21 13.01 -6.58 9.93
CA GLY A 21 13.39 -5.21 10.30
C GLY A 21 13.48 -4.23 9.11
N LEU A 22 12.77 -4.52 8.02
CA LEU A 22 12.67 -3.70 6.81
C LEU A 22 11.41 -2.83 6.83
N THR A 23 11.40 -1.76 6.05
CA THR A 23 10.27 -0.81 6.02
C THR A 23 9.37 -1.06 4.81
N PRO A 24 8.17 -1.66 4.99
CA PRO A 24 7.29 -1.99 3.88
C PRO A 24 6.63 -0.74 3.27
N HIS A 25 6.79 -0.58 1.97
CA HIS A 25 6.15 0.46 1.18
C HIS A 25 5.32 -0.14 0.05
N ILE A 26 4.22 0.51 -0.27
CA ILE A 26 3.40 0.18 -1.44
C ILE A 26 3.39 1.33 -2.43
N LEU A 27 3.42 0.98 -3.72
CA LEU A 27 3.09 1.88 -4.81
C LEU A 27 1.63 1.70 -5.17
N VAL A 28 0.88 2.78 -5.21
CA VAL A 28 -0.57 2.77 -5.47
C VAL A 28 -0.87 3.57 -6.73
N ASN A 29 -1.73 3.03 -7.58
CA ASN A 29 -2.33 3.73 -8.70
C ASN A 29 -3.55 4.53 -8.22
N CYS A 30 -3.50 5.85 -8.35
CA CYS A 30 -4.54 6.77 -7.88
C CYS A 30 -5.56 7.15 -8.97
N LYS A 31 -5.55 6.50 -10.14
CA LYS A 31 -6.61 6.67 -11.15
C LYS A 31 -7.94 6.06 -10.73
N ASP A 32 -7.90 5.07 -9.86
CA ASP A 32 -9.09 4.41 -9.31
C ASP A 32 -9.85 5.40 -8.38
N THR A 33 -11.17 5.47 -8.53
CA THR A 33 -12.02 6.45 -7.82
C THR A 33 -12.12 6.18 -6.32
N ASP A 34 -11.83 4.95 -5.90
CA ASP A 34 -12.03 4.51 -4.52
C ASP A 34 -10.74 4.66 -3.66
N VAL A 35 -9.66 5.19 -4.24
CA VAL A 35 -8.44 5.55 -3.49
C VAL A 35 -8.64 6.87 -2.74
N SER A 36 -8.55 6.82 -1.41
CA SER A 36 -8.59 7.99 -0.53
C SER A 36 -7.21 8.23 0.08
N VAL A 37 -6.50 9.20 -0.50
CA VAL A 37 -5.19 9.72 -0.05
C VAL A 37 -5.16 11.24 -0.18
N PRO A 38 -4.28 11.97 0.53
CA PRO A 38 -4.18 13.41 0.33
C PRO A 38 -3.59 13.72 -1.06
N LYS A 39 -4.43 14.28 -1.93
CA LYS A 39 -4.16 14.48 -3.37
C LYS A 39 -2.87 15.23 -3.69
N GLN A 40 -2.42 16.11 -2.80
CA GLN A 40 -1.20 16.90 -2.97
C GLN A 40 0.09 16.05 -2.98
N PHE A 41 0.05 14.80 -2.51
CA PHE A 41 1.19 13.87 -2.53
C PHE A 41 1.15 12.90 -3.72
N ILE A 42 0.13 13.00 -4.59
CA ILE A 42 0.04 12.19 -5.81
C ILE A 42 0.97 12.79 -6.86
N GLN A 43 1.79 11.94 -7.50
CA GLN A 43 2.71 12.29 -8.58
C GLN A 43 2.53 11.25 -9.70
N ASP A 44 2.34 11.72 -10.94
CA ASP A 44 2.12 10.86 -12.12
C ASP A 44 1.04 9.79 -11.90
N ASP A 45 -0.10 10.22 -11.34
CA ASP A 45 -1.24 9.37 -10.95
C ASP A 45 -0.89 8.26 -9.95
N LYS A 46 0.21 8.37 -9.22
CA LYS A 46 0.66 7.40 -8.25
C LYS A 46 1.00 8.02 -6.91
N ILE A 47 0.98 7.20 -5.86
CA ILE A 47 1.47 7.57 -4.55
C ILE A 47 2.24 6.40 -3.95
N VAL A 48 3.31 6.72 -3.23
CA VAL A 48 4.04 5.76 -2.39
C VAL A 48 3.57 5.93 -0.96
N LEU A 49 3.21 4.83 -0.32
CA LEU A 49 2.75 4.81 1.07
C LEU A 49 3.62 3.88 1.91
N ASN A 50 4.11 4.40 3.03
CA ASN A 50 4.72 3.59 4.08
C ASN A 50 3.60 2.88 4.86
N ILE A 51 3.58 1.56 4.79
CA ILE A 51 2.62 0.71 5.51
C ILE A 51 3.28 -0.04 6.68
N GLY A 52 4.44 0.44 7.13
CA GLY A 52 5.10 -0.09 8.31
C GLY A 52 4.28 0.13 9.57
N THR A 53 4.34 -0.81 10.50
CA THR A 53 3.63 -0.74 11.79
C THR A 53 4.03 0.50 12.60
N SER A 54 5.26 0.99 12.43
CA SER A 54 5.78 2.20 13.07
C SER A 54 5.27 3.52 12.44
N ALA A 55 4.85 3.49 11.18
CA ALA A 55 4.41 4.66 10.41
C ALA A 55 2.88 4.80 10.36
N THR A 56 2.15 3.77 10.80
CA THR A 56 0.71 3.66 10.66
C THR A 56 0.03 3.39 12.00
N SER A 57 -1.26 3.70 12.08
CA SER A 57 -2.12 3.36 13.21
C SER A 57 -3.41 2.72 12.71
N GLY A 58 -3.76 1.57 13.28
CA GLY A 58 -4.92 0.79 12.83
C GLY A 58 -4.77 0.27 11.40
N LEU A 59 -3.58 -0.23 11.04
CA LEU A 59 -3.34 -0.88 9.76
C LEU A 59 -4.21 -2.13 9.63
N ASP A 60 -5.04 -2.15 8.60
CA ASP A 60 -5.85 -3.29 8.17
C ASP A 60 -5.49 -3.64 6.72
N LEU A 61 -5.05 -4.88 6.52
CA LEU A 61 -4.65 -5.44 5.22
C LEU A 61 -5.69 -6.47 4.76
N SER A 62 -6.94 -6.04 4.55
CA SER A 62 -8.03 -6.92 4.13
C SER A 62 -7.88 -7.39 2.67
N ASN A 63 -8.81 -8.22 2.19
CA ASN A 63 -8.78 -8.67 0.79
C ASN A 63 -9.31 -7.59 -0.17
N GLU A 64 -10.18 -6.72 0.33
CA GLU A 64 -10.88 -5.71 -0.43
C GLU A 64 -10.07 -4.42 -0.49
N GLN A 65 -9.50 -4.02 0.66
CA GLN A 65 -8.82 -2.74 0.82
C GLN A 65 -7.76 -2.76 1.91
N ILE A 66 -6.79 -1.87 1.76
CA ILE A 66 -5.82 -1.49 2.78
C ILE A 66 -6.29 -0.20 3.43
N THR A 67 -6.42 -0.18 4.76
CA THR A 67 -6.78 1.04 5.49
C THR A 67 -5.83 1.28 6.65
N PHE A 68 -5.57 2.55 6.94
CA PHE A 68 -4.76 2.95 8.09
C PHE A 68 -4.89 4.45 8.34
N LYS A 69 -4.44 4.90 9.51
CA LYS A 69 -4.18 6.32 9.79
C LYS A 69 -2.68 6.60 9.70
N ALA A 70 -2.31 7.69 9.04
CA ALA A 70 -0.93 8.16 8.94
C ALA A 70 -0.88 9.69 9.03
N ARG A 71 0.33 10.26 9.08
CA ARG A 71 0.54 11.70 9.04
C ARG A 71 1.20 12.10 7.73
N PHE A 72 0.64 13.10 7.08
CA PHE A 72 1.18 13.70 5.86
C PHE A 72 1.46 15.18 6.14
N ASP A 73 2.71 15.62 6.03
CA ASP A 73 3.17 16.93 6.54
C ASP A 73 2.71 17.21 7.98
N GLY A 74 2.81 16.18 8.82
CA GLY A 74 2.39 16.25 10.22
C GLY A 74 0.88 16.37 10.42
N LYS A 75 0.03 16.33 9.39
CA LYS A 75 -1.43 16.32 9.53
C LYS A 75 -1.97 14.89 9.49
N PRO A 76 -2.83 14.47 10.45
CA PRO A 76 -3.41 13.14 10.43
C PRO A 76 -4.37 12.96 9.25
N PHE A 77 -4.34 11.79 8.63
CA PHE A 77 -5.21 11.42 7.51
C PHE A 77 -5.58 9.93 7.61
N SER A 78 -6.83 9.60 7.27
CA SER A 78 -7.29 8.21 7.14
C SER A 78 -7.16 7.78 5.68
N VAL A 79 -6.26 6.84 5.42
CA VAL A 79 -5.98 6.29 4.10
C VAL A 79 -6.89 5.11 3.81
N VAL A 80 -7.40 5.04 2.59
CA VAL A 80 -8.12 3.88 2.03
C VAL A 80 -7.56 3.60 0.64
N VAL A 81 -7.14 2.36 0.40
CA VAL A 81 -6.59 1.90 -0.87
C VAL A 81 -7.23 0.57 -1.24
N PRO A 82 -8.05 0.49 -2.31
CA PRO A 82 -8.52 -0.79 -2.83
C PRO A 82 -7.33 -1.71 -3.14
N ALA A 83 -7.44 -3.00 -2.83
CA ALA A 83 -6.29 -3.90 -2.99
C ALA A 83 -5.84 -4.04 -4.46
N GLN A 84 -6.77 -3.88 -5.41
CA GLN A 84 -6.50 -3.84 -6.86
C GLN A 84 -5.70 -2.60 -7.31
N ALA A 85 -5.71 -1.52 -6.54
CA ALA A 85 -4.97 -0.30 -6.84
C ALA A 85 -3.49 -0.41 -6.43
N VAL A 86 -3.10 -1.45 -5.71
CA VAL A 86 -1.71 -1.67 -5.30
C VAL A 86 -0.90 -2.23 -6.47
N VAL A 87 0.03 -1.43 -6.96
CA VAL A 87 0.91 -1.76 -8.08
C VAL A 87 2.05 -2.66 -7.64
N SER A 88 2.63 -2.38 -6.46
CA SER A 88 3.73 -3.15 -5.89
C SER A 88 3.83 -2.97 -4.39
N ILE A 89 4.47 -3.94 -3.72
CA ILE A 89 5.00 -3.84 -2.37
C ILE A 89 6.51 -4.03 -2.42
N TYR A 90 7.28 -3.22 -1.68
CA TYR A 90 8.74 -3.34 -1.60
C TYR A 90 9.30 -2.84 -0.28
N ALA A 91 10.45 -3.36 0.12
CA ALA A 91 11.24 -2.85 1.23
C ALA A 91 12.05 -1.64 0.77
N THR A 92 11.95 -0.52 1.48
CA THR A 92 12.65 0.73 1.09
C THR A 92 14.17 0.60 1.12
N GLU A 93 14.71 -0.25 1.98
CA GLU A 93 16.15 -0.41 2.18
C GLU A 93 16.83 -1.21 1.06
N SER A 94 16.17 -2.26 0.57
CA SER A 94 16.75 -3.20 -0.41
C SER A 94 16.11 -3.11 -1.79
N GLY A 95 14.91 -2.55 -1.90
CA GLY A 95 14.07 -2.61 -3.10
C GLY A 95 13.45 -3.98 -3.36
N GLU A 96 13.68 -4.98 -2.50
CA GLU A 96 13.08 -6.31 -2.65
C GLU A 96 11.58 -6.27 -2.38
N GLY A 97 10.82 -7.07 -3.15
CA GLY A 97 9.38 -7.09 -3.03
C GLY A 97 8.71 -7.78 -4.22
N MET A 98 7.50 -7.34 -4.52
CA MET A 98 6.71 -7.88 -5.61
C MET A 98 5.95 -6.79 -6.36
N PHE A 99 5.97 -6.92 -7.68
CA PHE A 99 5.11 -6.18 -8.58
C PHE A 99 3.85 -7.01 -8.87
N PHE A 100 2.68 -6.43 -8.63
CA PHE A 100 1.40 -7.06 -8.91
C PHE A 100 0.83 -6.66 -10.28
N GLY A 101 1.22 -5.48 -10.77
CA GLY A 101 0.74 -4.93 -12.03
C GLY A 101 -0.74 -4.52 -11.96
N GLY A 102 -1.06 -3.36 -12.55
CA GLY A 102 -2.43 -3.12 -12.97
C GLY A 102 -2.70 -4.04 -14.16
N GLN A 103 -3.81 -4.79 -14.13
CA GLN A 103 -4.31 -5.39 -15.37
C GLN A 103 -4.47 -4.25 -16.38
N GLU A 104 -3.64 -4.23 -17.41
CA GLU A 104 -3.93 -3.45 -18.60
C GLU A 104 -5.16 -4.11 -19.25
N GLU A 105 -6.32 -3.51 -19.04
CA GLU A 105 -7.43 -3.54 -20.00
C GLU A 105 -7.80 -2.10 -20.38
#